data_AF-A0A813KE71-F1
#
_entry.id   AF-A0A813KE71-F1
#
_cell.length_a   1.000
_cell.length_b   1.000
_cell.length_c   1.000
_cell.angle_alpha   90.00
_cell.angle_beta   90.00
_cell.angle_gamma   90.00
#
_symmetry.space_group_name_H-M   'P 1'
#
loop_
_entity.id
_entity.type
_entity.pdbx_description
1 polymer ?
#
loop_
_entity_poly.entity_id
_entity_poly.type
_entity_poly.pdbx_seq_one_letter_code
_entity_poly.pdbx_strand_id
1 'polypeptide(L)'
;ALKLASPQEVQKHAKNLVADMARCRKFVVMDSSNEPIDCSVSALLDMDLSSTLILRQVAGKVLHTVPRGFEGFINARPALHTQDYEDVVCIMIDIAGSTRYAQLQPPHIMAELFHKVYMIVNSIVERTVFPFAYIHELVGDSVLIIVNAGFMCRSPAFSSAIVLSVATSSQCQLDEILSAYCSKMHARIGIAMGPICAGVVDGRTFRIFGSTVH
;
A
#
# COMPACT_ATOMS: atom_id res chain seq x y z
N ALA A 1 -23.64 26.65 29.61
CA ALA A 1 -22.33 26.76 28.93
C ALA A 1 -21.95 25.39 28.41
N LEU A 2 -21.76 25.23 27.10
CA LEU A 2 -21.22 23.99 26.52
C LEU A 2 -19.79 23.81 27.05
N LYS A 3 -19.54 22.68 27.71
CA LYS A 3 -18.21 22.35 28.23
C LYS A 3 -17.41 21.79 27.06
N LEU A 4 -16.45 22.55 26.55
CA LEU A 4 -15.58 22.10 25.46
C LEU A 4 -14.69 20.96 25.96
N ALA A 5 -14.44 19.97 25.11
CA ALA A 5 -13.53 18.89 25.42
C ALA A 5 -12.09 19.40 25.45
N SER A 6 -11.25 18.76 26.25
CA SER A 6 -9.82 19.06 26.26
C SER A 6 -9.14 18.58 24.96
N PRO A 7 -8.01 19.19 24.55
CA PRO A 7 -7.24 18.72 23.39
C PRO A 7 -6.85 17.24 23.47
N GLN A 8 -6.62 16.71 24.68
CA GLN A 8 -6.30 15.29 24.90
C GLN A 8 -7.49 14.38 24.61
N GLU A 9 -8.71 14.79 24.98
CA GLU A 9 -9.95 14.06 24.68
C GLU A 9 -10.24 14.06 23.19
N VAL A 10 -10.06 15.19 22.51
CA VAL A 10 -10.16 15.31 21.04
C VAL A 10 -9.16 14.38 20.36
N GLN A 11 -7.89 14.38 20.79
CA GLN A 11 -6.87 13.49 20.22
C GLN A 11 -7.18 12.01 20.43
N LYS A 12 -7.72 11.64 21.60
CA LYS A 12 -8.17 10.27 21.88
C LYS A 12 -9.34 9.88 20.98
N HIS A 13 -10.32 10.76 20.81
CA HIS A 13 -11.49 10.50 19.97
C HIS A 13 -11.11 10.38 18.48
N ALA A 14 -10.20 11.23 17.99
CA ALA A 14 -9.64 11.12 16.64
C ALA A 14 -8.94 9.76 16.40
N LYS A 15 -8.15 9.27 17.37
CA LYS A 15 -7.51 7.94 17.29
C LYS A 15 -8.54 6.82 17.19
N ASN A 16 -9.62 6.90 17.97
CA ASN A 16 -10.70 5.90 17.92
C ASN A 16 -11.42 5.93 16.57
N LEU A 17 -11.75 7.12 16.04
CA LEU A 17 -12.39 7.27 14.75
C LEU A 17 -11.54 6.68 13.62
N VAL A 18 -10.22 6.94 13.63
CA VAL A 18 -9.28 6.33 12.67
C VAL A 18 -9.28 4.81 12.79
N ALA A 19 -9.27 4.26 14.02
CA ALA A 19 -9.32 2.82 14.23
C ALA A 19 -10.63 2.19 13.74
N ASP A 20 -11.77 2.87 13.93
CA ASP A 20 -13.08 2.40 13.46
C ASP A 20 -13.20 2.49 11.93
N MET A 21 -12.69 3.56 11.32
CA MET A 21 -12.61 3.67 9.86
C MET A 21 -11.68 2.61 9.26
N ALA A 22 -10.57 2.28 9.91
CA ALA A 22 -9.67 1.20 9.47
C ALA A 22 -10.33 -0.19 9.52
N ARG A 23 -11.36 -0.39 10.36
CA ARG A 23 -12.17 -1.61 10.40
C ARG A 23 -13.27 -1.65 9.34
N CYS A 24 -13.56 -0.52 8.69
CA CYS A 24 -14.55 -0.45 7.63
C CYS A 24 -14.03 -1.20 6.39
N ARG A 25 -14.56 -2.41 6.16
CA ARG A 25 -14.07 -3.29 5.07
C ARG A 25 -14.36 -2.75 3.67
N LYS A 26 -15.41 -1.95 3.53
CA LYS A 26 -15.84 -1.40 2.24
C LYS A 26 -16.68 -0.15 2.47
N PHE A 27 -16.14 1.01 2.12
CA PHE A 27 -16.86 2.28 2.04
C PHE A 27 -16.92 2.67 0.57
N VAL A 28 -18.13 2.69 -0.02
CA VAL A 28 -18.34 3.11 -1.41
C VAL A 28 -19.32 4.27 -1.38
N VAL A 29 -18.93 5.37 -2.00
CA VAL A 29 -19.85 6.49 -2.26
C VAL A 29 -20.45 6.27 -3.64
N MET A 30 -21.77 6.31 -3.73
CA MET A 30 -22.50 6.12 -4.99
C MET A 30 -23.08 7.45 -5.45
N ASP A 31 -23.20 7.65 -6.76
CA ASP A 31 -23.93 8.78 -7.33
C ASP A 31 -25.45 8.56 -7.35
N SER A 32 -26.18 9.54 -7.88
CA SER A 32 -27.64 9.44 -8.04
C SER A 32 -28.09 8.33 -8.99
N SER A 33 -27.18 7.79 -9.80
CA SER A 33 -27.39 6.67 -10.72
C SER A 33 -26.97 5.32 -10.11
N ASN A 34 -26.53 5.32 -8.84
CA ASN A 34 -26.02 4.15 -8.12
C ASN A 34 -24.68 3.62 -8.67
N GLU A 35 -23.89 4.48 -9.32
CA GLU A 35 -22.53 4.17 -9.78
C GLU A 35 -21.49 4.60 -8.73
N PRO A 36 -20.41 3.82 -8.51
CA PRO A 36 -19.33 4.20 -7.60
C PRO A 36 -18.63 5.50 -8.01
N ILE A 37 -18.45 6.41 -7.05
CA ILE A 37 -17.71 7.65 -7.22
C ILE A 37 -16.37 7.57 -6.49
N ASP A 38 -15.30 7.87 -7.22
CA ASP A 38 -14.00 8.17 -6.64
C ASP A 38 -14.08 9.43 -5.77
N CYS A 39 -13.90 9.25 -4.46
CA CYS A 39 -13.99 10.33 -3.50
C CYS A 39 -12.85 10.29 -2.48
N SER A 40 -12.38 11.46 -2.08
CA SER A 40 -11.55 11.60 -0.89
C SER A 40 -12.47 11.77 0.32
N VAL A 41 -12.24 10.98 1.36
CA VAL A 41 -12.94 11.07 2.64
C VAL A 41 -12.01 11.75 3.64
N SER A 42 -12.46 12.88 4.20
CA SER A 42 -11.80 13.56 5.31
C SER A 42 -12.72 13.56 6.52
N ALA A 43 -12.19 13.27 7.71
CA ALA A 43 -12.92 13.41 8.96
C ALA A 43 -12.36 14.63 9.72
N LEU A 44 -13.19 15.62 9.98
CA LEU A 44 -12.89 16.73 10.89
C LEU A 44 -13.46 16.39 12.26
N LEU A 45 -12.66 16.59 13.30
CA LEU A 45 -13.08 16.41 14.69
C LEU A 45 -13.12 17.78 15.36
N ASP A 46 -14.29 18.16 15.85
CA ASP A 46 -14.49 19.43 16.53
C ASP A 46 -14.15 19.31 18.03
N MET A 47 -13.92 20.45 18.66
CA MET A 47 -13.58 20.54 20.09
C MET A 47 -14.70 20.07 21.02
N ASP A 48 -15.91 19.92 20.51
CA ASP A 48 -17.05 19.33 21.23
C ASP A 48 -17.20 17.82 20.96
N LEU A 49 -16.20 17.20 20.31
CA LEU A 49 -16.17 15.81 19.87
C LEU A 49 -17.19 15.46 18.78
N SER A 50 -17.90 16.45 18.21
CA SER A 50 -18.65 16.21 16.98
C SER A 50 -17.67 15.92 15.84
N SER A 51 -18.11 15.11 14.88
CA SER A 51 -17.30 14.69 13.75
C SER A 51 -18.01 15.04 12.45
N THR A 52 -17.34 15.77 11.58
CA THR A 52 -17.82 16.07 10.23
C THR A 52 -17.07 15.22 9.22
N LEU A 53 -17.80 14.33 8.54
CA LEU A 53 -17.26 13.61 7.38
C LEU A 53 -17.45 14.48 6.13
N ILE A 54 -16.33 14.83 5.51
CA ILE A 54 -16.29 15.56 4.25
C ILE A 54 -15.93 14.57 3.15
N LEU A 55 -16.88 14.38 2.23
CA LEU A 55 -16.69 13.62 1.00
C LEU A 55 -16.45 14.63 -0.13
N ARG A 56 -15.28 14.56 -0.77
CA ARG A 56 -15.01 15.35 -1.98
C ARG A 56 -14.85 14.41 -3.15
N GLN A 57 -15.68 14.57 -4.17
CA GLN A 57 -15.50 13.89 -5.43
C GLN A 57 -14.13 14.27 -6.00
N VAL A 58 -13.32 13.27 -6.33
CA VAL A 58 -12.05 13.48 -6.99
C VAL A 58 -12.29 13.33 -8.49
N ALA A 59 -11.87 14.30 -9.29
CA ALA A 59 -11.96 14.17 -10.73
C ALA A 59 -10.89 13.18 -11.21
N GLY A 60 -11.33 12.00 -11.66
CA GLY A 60 -10.46 10.94 -12.17
C GLY A 60 -10.38 9.71 -11.25
N LYS A 61 -9.83 8.61 -11.79
CA LYS A 61 -9.61 7.39 -11.01
C LYS A 61 -8.60 7.62 -9.90
N VAL A 62 -8.87 7.09 -8.70
CA VAL A 62 -7.82 6.91 -7.69
C VAL A 62 -6.72 6.06 -8.33
N LEU A 63 -5.58 6.69 -8.62
CA LEU A 63 -4.43 5.97 -9.14
C LEU A 63 -3.85 5.18 -7.97
N HIS A 64 -4.30 3.93 -7.82
CA HIS A 64 -3.81 3.03 -6.78
C HIS A 64 -2.29 2.87 -6.79
N THR A 65 -1.62 3.18 -7.91
CA THR A 65 -0.17 3.09 -8.09
C THR A 65 0.59 4.38 -7.78
N VAL A 66 -0.10 5.45 -7.36
CA VAL A 66 0.51 6.74 -7.03
C VAL A 66 0.22 7.06 -5.57
N PRO A 67 1.25 7.10 -4.71
CA PRO A 67 1.04 7.44 -3.31
C PRO A 67 0.52 8.86 -3.09
N ARG A 68 -0.13 9.05 -1.93
CA ARG A 68 -0.67 10.36 -1.54
C ARG A 68 0.41 11.43 -1.52
N GLY A 69 0.09 12.62 -2.02
CA GLY A 69 0.99 13.75 -2.13
C GLY A 69 1.71 13.84 -3.48
N PHE A 70 1.62 12.81 -4.34
CA PHE A 70 2.22 12.83 -5.68
C PHE A 70 1.21 12.98 -6.82
N GLU A 71 -0.09 12.97 -6.53
CA GLU A 71 -1.14 13.00 -7.54
C GLU A 71 -1.07 14.26 -8.42
N GLY A 72 -0.71 15.41 -7.83
CA GLY A 72 -0.57 16.68 -8.55
C GLY A 72 0.62 16.74 -9.51
N PHE A 73 1.57 15.81 -9.40
CA PHE A 73 2.74 15.73 -10.29
C PHE A 73 2.53 14.72 -11.43
N ILE A 74 1.52 13.86 -11.33
CA ILE A 74 1.15 12.89 -12.36
C ILE A 74 0.26 13.59 -13.39
N ASN A 75 0.60 13.42 -14.67
CA ASN A 75 0.04 14.13 -15.82
C ASN A 75 0.36 15.64 -15.85
N ALA A 76 1.26 16.12 -14.99
CA ALA A 76 1.80 17.47 -15.07
C ALA A 76 2.85 17.57 -16.19
N ARG A 77 3.35 18.78 -16.45
CA ARG A 77 4.51 18.97 -17.32
C ARG A 77 5.70 18.17 -16.75
N PRO A 78 6.46 17.42 -17.58
CA PRO A 78 7.58 16.64 -17.09
C PRO A 78 8.55 17.49 -16.26
N ALA A 79 8.66 17.15 -14.99
CA ALA A 79 9.52 17.79 -14.01
C ALA A 79 9.90 16.77 -12.93
N LEU A 80 11.12 16.87 -12.43
CA LEU A 80 11.61 16.03 -11.35
C LEU A 80 11.02 16.51 -10.03
N HIS A 81 10.21 15.67 -9.40
CA HIS A 81 9.62 15.92 -8.09
C HIS A 81 9.99 14.79 -7.14
N THR A 82 10.97 15.03 -6.26
CA THR A 82 11.50 14.02 -5.34
C THR A 82 11.45 14.47 -3.89
N GLN A 83 11.38 13.50 -2.99
CA GLN A 83 11.43 13.69 -1.55
C GLN A 83 12.23 12.54 -0.91
N ASP A 84 13.02 12.87 0.10
CA ASP A 84 13.78 11.91 0.89
C ASP A 84 12.98 11.43 2.10
N TYR A 85 13.15 10.15 2.45
CA TYR A 85 12.50 9.48 3.57
C TYR A 85 13.53 8.62 4.31
N GLU A 86 13.74 8.87 5.60
CA GLU A 86 14.80 8.22 6.38
C GLU A 86 14.45 6.80 6.88
N ASP A 87 13.21 6.62 7.34
CA ASP A 87 12.81 5.40 8.07
C ASP A 87 11.82 4.54 7.27
N VAL A 88 12.26 4.02 6.12
CA VAL A 88 11.42 3.19 5.25
C VAL A 88 11.84 1.73 5.32
N VAL A 89 10.86 0.84 5.37
CA VAL A 89 11.10 -0.61 5.24
C VAL A 89 10.65 -1.06 3.86
N CYS A 90 11.55 -1.74 3.15
CA CYS A 90 11.30 -2.41 1.89
C CYS A 90 11.19 -3.91 2.16
N ILE A 91 10.11 -4.53 1.69
CA ILE A 91 9.93 -5.98 1.67
C ILE A 91 9.95 -6.42 0.21
N MET A 92 10.95 -7.21 -0.15
CA MET A 92 11.08 -7.80 -1.48
C MET A 92 10.67 -9.26 -1.40
N ILE A 93 9.71 -9.66 -2.22
CA ILE A 93 9.30 -11.05 -2.40
C ILE A 93 9.80 -11.49 -3.77
N ASP A 94 10.54 -12.58 -3.84
CA ASP A 94 11.04 -13.18 -5.08
C ASP A 94 10.63 -14.66 -5.15
N ILE A 95 10.36 -15.18 -6.34
CA ILE A 95 9.91 -16.57 -6.52
C ILE A 95 11.07 -17.45 -7.00
N ALA A 96 11.71 -18.14 -6.06
CA ALA A 96 12.79 -19.05 -6.38
C ALA A 96 12.29 -20.21 -7.27
N GLY A 97 13.07 -20.56 -8.30
CA GLY A 97 12.74 -21.66 -9.21
C GLY A 97 11.80 -21.30 -10.36
N SER A 98 11.26 -20.08 -10.38
CA SER A 98 10.40 -19.53 -11.45
C SER A 98 11.04 -19.63 -12.83
N THR A 99 12.33 -19.31 -12.98
CA THR A 99 13.04 -19.30 -14.28
C THR A 99 13.02 -20.68 -14.94
N ARG A 100 13.30 -21.73 -14.17
CA ARG A 100 13.27 -23.11 -14.68
C ARG A 100 11.85 -23.53 -15.03
N TYR A 101 10.87 -23.12 -14.24
CA TYR A 101 9.47 -23.40 -14.52
C TYR A 101 9.01 -22.69 -15.80
N ALA A 102 9.39 -21.42 -15.99
CA ALA A 102 9.07 -20.61 -17.16
C ALA A 102 9.62 -21.19 -18.47
N GLN A 103 10.78 -21.85 -18.44
CA GLN A 103 11.34 -22.53 -19.61
C GLN A 103 10.49 -23.72 -20.09
N LEU A 104 9.68 -24.30 -19.21
CA LEU A 104 8.87 -25.48 -19.47
C LEU A 104 7.39 -25.16 -19.74
N GLN A 105 6.96 -23.95 -19.41
CA GLN A 105 5.56 -23.55 -19.50
C GLN A 105 5.31 -22.54 -20.61
N PRO A 106 4.13 -22.58 -21.24
CA PRO A 106 3.68 -21.49 -22.10
C PRO A 106 3.61 -20.15 -21.33
N PRO A 107 3.86 -19.00 -22.00
CA PRO A 107 3.83 -17.69 -21.34
C PRO A 107 2.53 -17.35 -20.59
N HIS A 108 1.37 -17.81 -21.09
CA HIS A 108 0.08 -17.54 -20.44
C HIS A 108 -0.06 -18.25 -19.07
N ILE A 109 0.57 -19.41 -18.90
CA ILE A 109 0.59 -20.13 -17.61
C ILE A 109 1.43 -19.36 -16.60
N MET A 110 2.56 -18.79 -17.03
CA MET A 110 3.39 -17.92 -16.17
C MET A 110 2.64 -16.65 -15.78
N ALA A 111 1.92 -16.03 -16.71
CA ALA A 111 1.11 -14.86 -16.43
C ALA A 111 0.00 -15.16 -15.41
N GLU A 112 -0.67 -16.31 -15.52
CA GLU A 112 -1.68 -16.75 -14.55
C GLU A 112 -1.07 -16.98 -13.16
N LEU A 113 0.09 -17.64 -13.09
CA LEU A 113 0.81 -17.86 -11.84
C LEU A 113 1.16 -16.53 -11.15
N PHE A 114 1.79 -15.60 -11.87
CA PHE A 114 2.18 -14.31 -11.30
C PHE A 114 0.97 -13.43 -10.96
N HIS A 115 -0.14 -13.55 -11.70
CA HIS A 115 -1.39 -12.94 -11.31
C HIS A 115 -1.90 -13.47 -9.96
N LYS A 116 -1.85 -14.80 -9.73
CA LYS A 116 -2.23 -15.40 -8.44
C LYS A 116 -1.32 -14.95 -7.30
N VAL A 117 -0.01 -14.92 -7.53
CA VAL A 117 0.98 -14.39 -6.57
C VAL A 117 0.62 -12.95 -6.20
N TYR A 118 0.41 -12.09 -7.19
CA TYR A 118 0.01 -10.70 -6.96
C TYR A 118 -1.28 -10.59 -6.16
N MET A 119 -2.33 -11.34 -6.51
CA MET A 119 -3.62 -11.28 -5.83
C MET A 119 -3.52 -11.69 -4.35
N ILE A 120 -2.68 -12.67 -4.02
CA ILE A 120 -2.41 -13.08 -2.64
C ILE A 120 -1.71 -11.95 -1.88
N VAL A 121 -0.62 -11.42 -2.42
CA VAL A 121 0.14 -10.34 -1.77
C VAL A 121 -0.73 -9.08 -1.62
N ASN A 122 -1.48 -8.71 -2.65
CA ASN A 122 -2.41 -7.58 -2.62
C ASN A 122 -3.50 -7.77 -1.57
N SER A 123 -4.09 -8.96 -1.48
CA SER A 123 -5.08 -9.27 -0.44
C SER A 123 -4.49 -9.17 0.97
N ILE A 124 -3.24 -9.58 1.19
CA ILE A 124 -2.57 -9.44 2.49
C ILE A 124 -2.38 -7.96 2.83
N VAL A 125 -1.87 -7.17 1.87
CA VAL A 125 -1.62 -5.73 2.07
C VAL A 125 -2.92 -4.98 2.33
N GLU A 126 -3.92 -5.12 1.45
CA GLU A 126 -5.20 -4.41 1.53
C GLU A 126 -5.99 -4.75 2.80
N ARG A 127 -6.04 -6.03 3.20
CA ARG A 127 -6.92 -6.47 4.30
C ARG A 127 -6.28 -6.37 5.67
N THR A 128 -4.96 -6.48 5.75
CA THR A 128 -4.27 -6.66 7.04
C THR A 128 -3.54 -5.41 7.49
N VAL A 129 -2.94 -4.67 6.55
CA VAL A 129 -1.96 -3.63 6.89
C VAL A 129 -2.17 -2.30 6.16
N PHE A 130 -3.16 -2.18 5.28
CA PHE A 130 -3.55 -0.90 4.72
C PHE A 130 -4.06 0.04 5.83
N PRO A 131 -3.72 1.35 5.82
CA PRO A 131 -2.93 2.11 4.83
C PRO A 131 -1.43 2.26 5.19
N PHE A 132 -0.86 1.34 5.97
CA PHE A 132 0.53 1.42 6.47
C PHE A 132 1.57 0.76 5.54
N ALA A 133 1.12 -0.06 4.60
CA ALA A 133 1.95 -0.69 3.58
C ALA A 133 1.36 -0.51 2.18
N TYR A 134 2.23 -0.55 1.17
CA TYR A 134 1.89 -0.28 -0.22
C TYR A 134 2.73 -1.15 -1.16
N ILE A 135 2.09 -1.81 -2.14
CA ILE A 135 2.81 -2.53 -3.21
C ILE A 135 3.34 -1.48 -4.20
N HIS A 136 4.66 -1.29 -4.26
CA HIS A 136 5.26 -0.31 -5.15
C HIS A 136 5.24 -0.76 -6.61
N GLU A 137 5.79 -1.94 -6.87
CA GLU A 137 5.89 -2.47 -8.22
C GLU A 137 6.07 -3.98 -8.24
N LEU A 138 5.90 -4.53 -9.44
CA LEU A 138 6.24 -5.91 -9.79
C LEU A 138 7.31 -5.87 -10.87
N VAL A 139 8.39 -6.63 -10.68
CA VAL A 139 9.48 -6.75 -11.65
C VAL A 139 9.72 -8.22 -11.91
N GLY A 140 9.22 -8.71 -13.05
CA GLY A 140 9.28 -10.13 -13.38
C GLY A 140 8.51 -10.97 -12.36
N ASP A 141 9.22 -11.81 -11.63
CA ASP A 141 8.71 -12.68 -10.57
C ASP A 141 8.91 -12.08 -9.16
N SER A 142 9.33 -10.83 -9.07
CA SER A 142 9.53 -10.13 -7.80
C SER A 142 8.42 -9.12 -7.51
N VAL A 143 8.07 -8.96 -6.23
CA VAL A 143 7.10 -7.98 -5.72
C VAL A 143 7.77 -7.12 -4.64
N LEU A 144 7.71 -5.80 -4.82
CA LEU A 144 8.24 -4.84 -3.87
C LEU A 144 7.13 -4.16 -3.07
N ILE A 145 7.24 -4.20 -1.75
CA ILE A 145 6.31 -3.58 -0.80
C ILE A 145 7.06 -2.56 0.04
N ILE A 146 6.44 -1.40 0.24
CA ILE A 146 6.99 -0.29 1.04
C ILE A 146 6.16 -0.14 2.30
N VAL A 147 6.82 0.07 3.44
CA VAL A 147 6.22 0.30 4.76
C VAL A 147 6.84 1.56 5.39
N ASN A 148 6.02 2.33 6.12
CA ASN A 148 6.45 3.51 6.90
C ASN A 148 6.98 4.73 6.11
N ALA A 149 6.81 4.79 4.78
CA ALA A 149 7.06 6.01 4.03
C ALA A 149 6.11 7.15 4.44
N GLY A 150 6.57 8.40 4.35
CA GLY A 150 5.80 9.56 4.81
C GLY A 150 4.53 9.87 4.01
N PHE A 151 4.43 9.35 2.80
CA PHE A 151 3.21 9.40 1.99
C PHE A 151 2.15 8.34 2.39
N MET A 152 2.49 7.44 3.32
CA MET A 152 1.56 6.50 3.97
C MET A 152 1.19 6.99 5.37
N CYS A 153 0.26 6.31 6.04
CA CYS A 153 0.03 6.56 7.46
C CYS A 153 1.29 6.13 8.25
N ARG A 154 2.02 7.10 8.82
CA ARG A 154 3.20 6.81 9.66
C ARG A 154 2.77 6.17 10.98
N SER A 155 3.43 5.08 11.36
CA SER A 155 3.22 4.45 12.67
C SER A 155 4.46 3.66 13.11
N PRO A 156 5.46 4.33 13.72
CA PRO A 156 6.72 3.70 14.09
C PRO A 156 6.55 2.48 15.00
N ALA A 157 5.62 2.55 15.96
CA ALA A 157 5.34 1.47 16.90
C ALA A 157 4.77 0.19 16.26
N PHE A 158 4.16 0.30 15.07
CA PHE A 158 3.53 -0.82 14.37
C PHE A 158 4.36 -1.34 13.20
N SER A 159 5.44 -0.66 12.81
CA SER A 159 6.20 -0.95 11.60
C SER A 159 6.76 -2.39 11.61
N SER A 160 7.35 -2.85 12.71
CA SER A 160 7.85 -4.22 12.82
C SER A 160 6.74 -5.28 12.78
N ALA A 161 5.60 -5.01 13.41
CA ALA A 161 4.45 -5.93 13.41
C ALA A 161 3.83 -6.03 12.01
N ILE A 162 3.71 -4.90 11.30
CA ILE A 162 3.26 -4.85 9.90
C ILE A 162 4.20 -5.67 9.02
N VAL A 163 5.51 -5.42 9.12
CA VAL A 163 6.52 -6.09 8.32
C VAL A 163 6.51 -7.60 8.54
N LEU A 164 6.50 -8.04 9.81
CA LEU A 164 6.42 -9.46 10.14
C LEU A 164 5.11 -10.08 9.67
N SER A 165 3.97 -9.39 9.83
CA SER A 165 2.67 -9.87 9.37
C SER A 165 2.62 -10.05 7.86
N VAL A 166 3.14 -9.09 7.08
CA VAL A 166 3.20 -9.19 5.62
C VAL A 166 4.14 -10.31 5.20
N ALA A 167 5.35 -10.35 5.74
CA ALA A 167 6.35 -11.34 5.37
C ALA A 167 5.88 -12.78 5.69
N THR A 168 5.45 -13.03 6.92
CA THR A 168 5.02 -14.38 7.33
C THR A 168 3.76 -14.85 6.61
N SER A 169 2.76 -13.98 6.44
CA SER A 169 1.53 -14.32 5.71
C SER A 169 1.81 -14.59 4.24
N SER A 170 2.68 -13.80 3.62
CA SER A 170 3.06 -13.98 2.22
C SER A 170 3.84 -15.26 2.04
N GLN A 171 4.84 -15.55 2.89
CA GLN A 171 5.61 -16.79 2.82
C GLN A 171 4.69 -18.02 2.88
N CYS A 172 3.81 -18.06 3.88
CA CYS A 172 2.90 -19.19 4.10
C CYS A 172 1.97 -19.44 2.89
N GLN A 173 1.26 -18.41 2.45
CA GLN A 173 0.28 -18.56 1.37
C GLN A 173 0.93 -18.76 0.00
N LEU A 174 2.07 -18.11 -0.26
CA LEU A 174 2.78 -18.27 -1.52
C LEU A 174 3.43 -19.64 -1.63
N ASP A 175 4.10 -20.14 -0.59
CA ASP A 175 4.71 -21.48 -0.65
C ASP A 175 3.67 -22.58 -0.89
N GLU A 176 2.50 -22.46 -0.26
CA GLU A 176 1.38 -23.36 -0.48
C GLU A 176 1.00 -23.41 -1.98
N ILE A 177 0.74 -22.26 -2.60
CA ILE A 177 0.34 -22.25 -4.01
C ILE A 177 1.50 -22.62 -4.94
N LEU A 178 2.72 -22.18 -4.68
CA LEU A 178 3.88 -22.40 -5.54
C LEU A 178 4.25 -23.89 -5.60
N SER A 179 4.17 -24.57 -4.46
CA SER A 179 4.43 -26.02 -4.38
C SER A 179 3.48 -26.85 -5.23
N ALA A 180 2.24 -26.38 -5.45
CA ALA A 180 1.26 -27.04 -6.31
C ALA A 180 1.62 -26.93 -7.81
N TYR A 181 2.35 -25.89 -8.22
CA TYR A 181 2.83 -25.74 -9.59
C TYR A 181 4.17 -26.45 -9.81
N CYS A 182 5.09 -26.36 -8.84
CA CYS A 182 6.36 -27.06 -8.87
C CYS A 182 6.90 -27.20 -7.44
N SER A 183 7.23 -28.42 -7.03
CA SER A 183 7.77 -28.70 -5.68
C SER A 183 9.09 -28.02 -5.35
N LYS A 184 9.77 -27.43 -6.34
CA LYS A 184 11.01 -26.67 -6.15
C LYS A 184 10.78 -25.15 -6.10
N MET A 185 9.57 -24.67 -6.37
CA MET A 185 9.24 -23.26 -6.27
C MET A 185 8.83 -22.89 -4.85
N HIS A 186 9.36 -21.77 -4.38
CA HIS A 186 9.05 -21.19 -3.07
C HIS A 186 9.29 -19.69 -3.10
N ALA A 187 8.64 -18.96 -2.19
CA ALA A 187 8.89 -17.53 -2.01
C ALA A 187 10.18 -17.32 -1.22
N ARG A 188 10.92 -16.26 -1.55
CA ARG A 188 12.04 -15.74 -0.79
C ARG A 188 11.71 -14.30 -0.40
N ILE A 189 11.79 -13.99 0.89
CA ILE A 189 11.43 -12.66 1.38
C ILE A 189 12.66 -11.99 1.99
N GLY A 190 13.08 -10.90 1.35
CA GLY A 190 14.10 -9.98 1.86
C GLY A 190 13.44 -8.78 2.53
N ILE A 191 14.03 -8.31 3.64
CA ILE A 191 13.57 -7.12 4.35
C ILE A 191 14.78 -6.20 4.55
N ALA A 192 14.65 -4.96 4.12
CA ALA A 192 15.66 -3.91 4.33
C ALA A 192 15.01 -2.68 4.94
N MET A 193 15.72 -2.00 5.83
CA MET A 193 15.29 -0.74 6.43
C MET A 193 16.36 0.31 6.21
N GLY A 194 15.93 1.52 5.86
CA GLY A 194 16.82 2.65 5.70
C GLY A 194 16.24 3.73 4.79
N PRO A 195 17.08 4.70 4.41
CA PRO A 195 16.62 5.85 3.66
C PRO A 195 16.32 5.50 2.20
N ILE A 196 15.27 6.14 1.66
CA ILE A 196 14.95 6.13 0.24
C ILE A 196 14.67 7.55 -0.26
N CYS A 197 14.86 7.75 -1.56
CA CYS A 197 14.36 8.90 -2.28
C CYS A 197 13.18 8.44 -3.14
N ALA A 198 12.02 9.12 -3.08
CA ALA A 198 10.88 8.78 -3.91
C ALA A 198 10.31 10.00 -4.63
N GLY A 199 9.76 9.79 -5.82
CA GLY A 199 9.31 10.90 -6.63
C GLY A 199 8.72 10.56 -7.97
N VAL A 200 8.23 11.58 -8.67
CA VAL A 200 7.80 11.51 -10.07
C VAL A 200 8.92 12.02 -10.96
N VAL A 201 9.35 11.20 -11.93
CA VAL A 201 10.56 11.46 -12.73
C VAL A 201 10.24 12.15 -14.06
N ASP A 202 9.15 11.75 -14.71
CA ASP A 202 8.77 12.15 -16.08
C ASP A 202 7.38 12.83 -16.14
N GLY A 203 6.85 13.21 -14.98
CA GLY A 203 5.46 13.67 -14.84
C GLY A 203 4.42 12.55 -14.98
N ARG A 204 4.82 11.27 -15.01
CA ARG A 204 3.91 10.13 -15.24
C ARG A 204 4.14 8.95 -14.31
N THR A 205 5.39 8.75 -13.88
CA THR A 205 5.83 7.54 -13.22
C THR A 205 6.40 7.86 -11.86
N PHE A 206 5.78 7.32 -10.81
CA PHE A 206 6.33 7.33 -9.46
C PHE A 206 7.43 6.26 -9.34
N ARG A 207 8.58 6.64 -8.79
CA ARG A 207 9.76 5.79 -8.60
C ARG A 207 10.35 5.98 -7.22
N ILE A 208 10.98 4.92 -6.71
CA ILE A 208 11.81 4.96 -5.52
C ILE A 208 13.26 4.64 -5.89
N PHE A 209 14.20 5.21 -5.15
CA PHE A 209 15.64 5.07 -5.32
C PHE A 209 16.32 4.98 -3.96
N GLY A 210 17.52 4.42 -3.91
CA GLY A 210 18.35 4.38 -2.71
C GLY A 210 18.95 3.01 -2.47
N SER A 211 20.02 2.95 -1.66
CA SER A 211 20.71 1.71 -1.33
C SER A 211 19.83 0.71 -0.58
N THR A 212 18.78 1.16 0.10
CA THR A 212 17.82 0.28 0.79
C THR A 212 16.95 -0.53 -0.17
N VAL A 213 16.79 -0.08 -1.41
CA VAL A 213 15.99 -0.77 -2.45
C VAL A 213 16.85 -1.76 -3.26
N HIS A 214 18.18 -1.59 -3.25
CA HIS A 214 19.14 -2.41 -3.98
C HIS A 214 19.62 -3.61 -3.16
#